data_AF-A0A4U5UDT9-F1
#
_entry.id   AF-A0A4U5UDT9-F1
#
_cell.length_a   1.000
_cell.length_b   1.000
_cell.length_c   1.000
_cell.angle_alpha   90.00
_cell.angle_beta   90.00
_cell.angle_gamma   90.00
#
_symmetry.space_group_name_H-M   'P 1'
#
loop_
_entity.id
_entity.type
_entity.pdbx_description
1 polymer ?
#
loop_
_entity_poly.entity_id
_entity_poly.type
_entity_poly.pdbx_seq_one_letter_code
_entity_poly.pdbx_strand_id
1 'polypeptide(L)'
;MATESESMLQLAVKAFQSKNFDLAADIYECQLAGLGDPGSRQELMVKRADALAFGGKFTEAFDVYRQASEIGRLRPGHLINLVEYLSESISRQDGERRGAESREAVAAGCVPASCATTGCGGYEGFSCRICLSFLFEPVTLPCGHCFCKKCLEREVKEKERPVMCKECRDSSRVADVQSYRVNVVLSNLLAKWFPIPQQAGQLRREGNGLYAERRMEAALEKYNQAILIGNI
;
A
#
# COMPACT_ATOMS: atom_id res chain seq x y z
N MET A 1 -2.18 -40.56 -0.69
CA MET A 1 -1.47 -39.30 -0.35
C MET A 1 -1.23 -38.41 -1.57
N ALA A 2 -0.26 -38.67 -2.46
CA ALA A 2 0.04 -37.75 -3.59
C ALA A 2 -1.10 -37.63 -4.63
N THR A 3 -1.72 -38.75 -4.99
CA THR A 3 -2.84 -38.81 -5.95
C THR A 3 -4.13 -38.18 -5.43
N GLU A 4 -4.38 -38.29 -4.12
CA GLU A 4 -5.52 -37.66 -3.46
C GLU A 4 -5.35 -36.15 -3.37
N SER A 5 -4.14 -35.67 -3.05
CA SER A 5 -3.82 -34.24 -3.04
C SER A 5 -3.99 -33.62 -4.43
N GLU A 6 -3.49 -34.27 -5.47
CA GLU A 6 -3.66 -33.81 -6.85
C GLU A 6 -5.14 -33.77 -7.28
N SER A 7 -5.92 -34.80 -6.93
CA SER A 7 -7.37 -34.84 -7.16
C SER A 7 -8.10 -33.69 -6.45
N MET A 8 -7.76 -33.41 -5.19
CA MET A 8 -8.34 -32.31 -4.43
C MET A 8 -7.98 -30.93 -5.03
N LEU A 9 -6.75 -30.76 -5.51
CA LEU A 9 -6.35 -29.52 -6.20
C LEU A 9 -7.11 -29.33 -7.51
N GLN A 10 -7.33 -30.39 -8.29
CA GLN A 10 -8.18 -30.34 -9.48
C GLN A 10 -9.63 -29.98 -9.13
N LEU A 11 -10.15 -30.50 -8.02
CA LEU A 11 -11.48 -30.15 -7.52
C LEU A 11 -11.56 -28.67 -7.14
N ALA A 12 -10.54 -28.12 -6.46
CA ALA A 12 -10.48 -26.70 -6.11
C ALA A 12 -10.49 -25.80 -7.35
N VAL A 13 -9.73 -26.16 -8.39
CA VAL A 13 -9.73 -25.43 -9.68
C VAL A 13 -11.12 -25.45 -10.32
N LYS A 14 -11.80 -26.60 -10.33
CA LYS A 14 -13.17 -26.70 -10.85
C LYS A 14 -14.17 -25.89 -10.02
N ALA A 15 -14.05 -25.91 -8.69
CA ALA A 15 -14.88 -25.11 -7.79
C ALA A 15 -14.70 -23.61 -8.09
N PHE A 16 -13.46 -23.16 -8.25
CA PHE A 16 -13.12 -21.78 -8.61
C PHE A 16 -13.72 -21.39 -9.97
N GLN A 17 -13.55 -22.22 -11.01
CA GLN A 17 -14.13 -21.98 -12.34
C GLN A 17 -15.67 -21.95 -12.32
N SER A 18 -16.28 -22.72 -11.41
CA SER A 18 -17.72 -22.76 -11.19
C SER A 18 -18.23 -21.61 -10.29
N LYS A 19 -17.37 -20.65 -9.95
CA LYS A 19 -17.64 -19.52 -9.04
C LYS A 19 -18.03 -19.93 -7.62
N ASN A 20 -17.69 -21.15 -7.21
CA ASN A 20 -17.83 -21.60 -5.82
C ASN A 20 -16.52 -21.31 -5.07
N PHE A 21 -16.32 -20.02 -4.77
CA PHE A 21 -15.07 -19.50 -4.25
C PHE A 21 -14.79 -19.91 -2.81
N ASP A 22 -15.83 -19.98 -1.97
CA ASP A 22 -15.70 -20.45 -0.59
C ASP A 22 -15.17 -21.89 -0.54
N LEU A 23 -15.78 -22.79 -1.30
CA LEU A 23 -15.32 -24.18 -1.39
C LEU A 23 -13.90 -24.28 -1.93
N ALA A 24 -13.55 -23.47 -2.93
CA ALA A 24 -12.19 -23.45 -3.47
C ALA A 24 -11.17 -23.02 -2.40
N ALA A 25 -11.48 -21.97 -1.63
CA ALA A 25 -10.63 -21.46 -0.55
C ALA A 25 -10.42 -22.52 0.54
N ASP A 26 -11.48 -23.20 0.96
CA ASP A 26 -11.44 -24.28 1.97
C ASP A 26 -10.58 -25.45 1.51
N ILE A 27 -10.73 -25.89 0.26
CA ILE A 27 -9.92 -26.99 -0.29
C ILE A 27 -8.44 -26.59 -0.33
N TYR A 28 -8.13 -25.37 -0.79
CA TYR A 28 -6.74 -24.89 -0.79
C TYR A 28 -6.16 -24.80 0.62
N GLU A 29 -6.94 -24.39 1.62
CA GLU A 29 -6.52 -24.39 3.02
C GLU A 29 -6.20 -25.78 3.54
N CYS A 30 -7.07 -26.76 3.30
CA CYS A 30 -6.82 -28.15 3.70
C CYS A 30 -5.52 -28.70 3.08
N GLN A 31 -5.24 -28.36 1.82
CA GLN A 31 -4.03 -28.80 1.12
C GLN A 31 -2.76 -28.10 1.62
N LEU A 32 -2.85 -26.90 2.20
CA LEU A 32 -1.69 -26.18 2.77
C LEU A 32 -1.07 -26.89 3.98
N ALA A 33 -1.82 -27.71 4.70
CA ALA A 33 -1.32 -28.46 5.86
C ALA A 33 -0.35 -29.59 5.48
N GLY A 34 -0.39 -30.06 4.23
CA GLY A 34 0.41 -31.20 3.74
C GLY A 34 1.68 -30.83 2.96
N LEU A 35 1.94 -29.54 2.70
CA LEU A 35 3.05 -29.10 1.84
C LEU A 35 4.30 -28.70 2.63
N GLY A 36 5.42 -29.35 2.31
CA GLY A 36 6.74 -29.03 2.87
C GLY A 36 7.60 -28.09 2.02
N ASP A 37 7.34 -27.99 0.70
CA ASP A 37 8.11 -27.14 -0.20
C ASP A 37 7.62 -25.66 -0.13
N PRO A 38 8.51 -24.69 0.18
CA PRO A 38 8.12 -23.28 0.30
C PRO A 38 7.53 -22.67 -0.98
N GLY A 39 8.04 -23.04 -2.16
CA GLY A 39 7.57 -22.50 -3.44
C GLY A 39 6.14 -22.95 -3.76
N SER A 40 5.90 -24.26 -3.64
CA SER A 40 4.58 -24.87 -3.82
C SER A 40 3.57 -24.36 -2.79
N ARG A 41 4.02 -24.13 -1.55
CA ARG A 41 3.21 -23.52 -0.50
C ARG A 41 2.82 -22.08 -0.86
N GLN A 42 3.75 -21.26 -1.34
CA GLN A 42 3.47 -19.89 -1.77
C GLN A 42 2.42 -19.87 -2.90
N GLU A 43 2.58 -20.70 -3.92
CA GLU A 43 1.65 -20.80 -5.05
C GLU A 43 0.24 -21.17 -4.58
N LEU A 44 0.12 -22.11 -3.65
CA LEU A 44 -1.17 -22.52 -3.10
C LEU A 44 -1.81 -21.44 -2.22
N MET A 45 -1.00 -20.70 -1.45
CA MET A 45 -1.49 -19.55 -0.68
C MET A 45 -2.04 -18.45 -1.59
N VAL A 46 -1.37 -18.17 -2.71
CA VAL A 46 -1.86 -17.22 -3.72
C VAL A 46 -3.22 -17.66 -4.26
N LYS A 47 -3.38 -18.94 -4.62
CA LYS A 47 -4.68 -19.48 -5.11
C LYS A 47 -5.79 -19.40 -4.06
N ARG A 48 -5.48 -19.63 -2.78
CA ARG A 48 -6.43 -19.41 -1.68
C ARG A 48 -6.80 -17.94 -1.56
N ALA A 49 -5.82 -17.04 -1.63
CA ALA A 49 -6.06 -15.60 -1.57
C ALA A 49 -6.92 -15.12 -2.74
N ASP A 50 -6.68 -15.63 -3.96
CA ASP A 50 -7.52 -15.36 -5.13
C ASP A 50 -8.96 -15.80 -4.85
N ALA A 51 -9.18 -17.02 -4.36
CA ALA A 51 -10.52 -17.52 -4.03
C ALA A 51 -11.22 -16.66 -2.97
N LEU A 52 -10.53 -16.27 -1.90
CA LEU A 52 -11.07 -15.38 -0.88
C LEU A 52 -11.42 -14.00 -1.45
N ALA A 53 -10.58 -13.46 -2.33
CA ALA A 53 -10.82 -12.19 -3.01
C ALA A 53 -12.08 -12.28 -3.88
N PHE A 54 -12.19 -13.27 -4.77
CA PHE A 54 -13.39 -13.45 -5.59
C PHE A 54 -14.66 -13.75 -4.77
N GLY A 55 -14.52 -14.33 -3.56
CA GLY A 55 -15.60 -14.50 -2.59
C GLY A 55 -15.99 -13.23 -1.82
N GLY A 56 -15.32 -12.09 -2.07
CA GLY A 56 -15.58 -10.80 -1.39
C GLY A 56 -14.93 -10.66 -0.02
N LYS A 57 -14.13 -11.63 0.42
CA LYS A 57 -13.43 -11.63 1.72
C LYS A 57 -12.06 -10.95 1.61
N PHE A 58 -12.06 -9.66 1.27
CA PHE A 58 -10.85 -8.88 0.98
C PHE A 58 -9.81 -8.92 2.10
N THR A 59 -10.26 -8.74 3.35
CA THR A 59 -9.36 -8.66 4.51
C THR A 59 -8.57 -9.96 4.67
N GLU A 60 -9.27 -11.09 4.65
CA GLU A 60 -8.67 -12.42 4.70
C GLU A 60 -7.76 -12.67 3.49
N ALA A 61 -8.21 -12.30 2.28
CA ALA A 61 -7.40 -12.44 1.07
C ALA A 61 -6.06 -11.69 1.18
N PHE A 62 -6.10 -10.42 1.63
CA PHE A 62 -4.90 -9.60 1.79
C PHE A 62 -3.95 -10.16 2.84
N ASP A 63 -4.47 -10.69 3.95
CA ASP A 63 -3.65 -11.35 4.96
C ASP A 63 -2.95 -12.59 4.40
N VAL A 64 -3.62 -13.37 3.55
CA VAL A 64 -3.01 -14.53 2.90
C VAL A 64 -1.96 -14.11 1.87
N TYR A 65 -2.21 -13.09 1.05
CA TYR A 65 -1.18 -12.53 0.14
C TYR A 65 0.04 -12.01 0.90
N ARG A 66 -0.18 -11.35 2.04
CA ARG A 66 0.91 -10.86 2.91
C ARG A 66 1.76 -12.04 3.38
N GLN A 67 1.15 -13.08 3.95
CA GLN A 67 1.88 -14.27 4.39
C GLN A 67 2.58 -14.97 3.22
N ALA A 68 1.96 -15.05 2.05
CA ALA A 68 2.60 -15.60 0.85
C ALA A 68 3.85 -14.79 0.47
N SER A 69 3.83 -13.47 0.62
CA SER A 69 4.96 -12.58 0.33
C SER A 69 6.14 -12.73 1.30
N GLU A 70 5.90 -13.26 2.50
CA GLU A 70 6.93 -13.56 3.50
C GLU A 70 7.73 -14.82 3.13
N ILE A 71 7.10 -15.76 2.41
CA ILE A 71 7.79 -16.96 1.89
C ILE A 71 8.74 -16.58 0.74
N GLY A 72 8.33 -15.63 -0.11
CA GLY A 72 9.13 -15.20 -1.27
C GLY A 72 8.53 -14.01 -1.99
N ARG A 73 9.29 -13.38 -2.89
CA ARG A 73 8.79 -12.23 -3.66
C ARG A 73 7.64 -12.65 -4.58
N LEU A 74 6.47 -12.03 -4.40
CA LEU A 74 5.36 -12.19 -5.34
C LEU A 74 5.74 -11.62 -6.71
N ARG A 75 5.44 -12.38 -7.76
CA ARG A 75 5.65 -11.98 -9.16
C ARG A 75 4.36 -11.39 -9.72
N PRO A 76 4.41 -10.61 -10.82
CA PRO A 76 3.21 -10.09 -11.45
C PRO A 76 2.14 -11.16 -11.72
N GLY A 77 2.54 -12.38 -12.11
CA GLY A 77 1.63 -13.51 -12.31
C GLY A 77 0.78 -13.88 -11.09
N HIS A 78 1.33 -13.72 -9.87
CA HIS A 78 0.59 -14.01 -8.63
C HIS A 78 -0.44 -12.93 -8.28
N LEU A 79 -0.41 -11.79 -8.96
CA LEU A 79 -1.24 -10.62 -8.63
C LEU A 79 -2.26 -10.28 -9.72
N ILE A 80 -2.28 -11.03 -10.83
CA ILE A 80 -3.20 -10.78 -11.96
C ILE A 80 -4.65 -10.81 -11.47
N ASN A 81 -5.02 -11.91 -10.79
CA ASN A 81 -6.36 -12.11 -10.25
C ASN A 81 -6.76 -11.02 -9.23
N LEU A 82 -5.83 -10.63 -8.35
CA LEU A 82 -6.06 -9.54 -7.39
C LEU A 82 -6.35 -8.22 -8.10
N VAL A 83 -5.58 -7.89 -9.15
CA VAL A 83 -5.74 -6.65 -9.90
C VAL A 83 -7.06 -6.65 -10.68
N GLU A 84 -7.42 -7.75 -11.32
CA GLU A 84 -8.70 -7.91 -12.02
C GLU A 84 -9.87 -7.67 -11.05
N TYR A 85 -9.84 -8.34 -9.91
CA TYR A 85 -10.85 -8.20 -8.88
C TYR A 85 -10.95 -6.78 -8.31
N LEU A 86 -9.82 -6.14 -7.98
CA LEU A 86 -9.83 -4.77 -7.47
C LEU A 86 -10.39 -3.80 -8.52
N SER A 87 -10.04 -4.01 -9.80
CA SER A 87 -10.55 -3.19 -10.90
C SER A 87 -12.05 -3.34 -11.08
N GLU A 88 -12.57 -4.57 -11.00
CA GLU A 88 -14.01 -4.84 -11.03
C GLU A 88 -14.74 -4.23 -9.82
N SER A 89 -14.19 -4.41 -8.61
CA SER A 89 -14.77 -3.87 -7.38
C SER A 89 -14.87 -2.34 -7.41
N ILE A 90 -13.79 -1.66 -7.83
CA ILE A 90 -13.78 -0.20 -7.96
C ILE A 90 -14.80 0.25 -9.02
N SER A 91 -14.85 -0.44 -10.16
CA SER A 91 -15.81 -0.11 -11.24
C SER A 91 -17.27 -0.27 -10.80
N ARG A 92 -17.57 -1.28 -9.97
CA ARG A 92 -18.91 -1.49 -9.40
C ARG A 92 -19.28 -0.38 -8.42
N GLN A 93 -18.35 0.02 -7.55
CA GLN A 93 -18.57 1.14 -6.63
C GLN A 93 -18.78 2.47 -7.37
N ASP A 94 -18.07 2.72 -8.47
CA ASP A 94 -18.26 3.91 -9.30
C ASP A 94 -19.64 3.90 -10.00
N GLY A 95 -20.14 2.73 -10.42
CA GLY A 95 -21.47 2.56 -10.99
C GLY A 95 -22.60 2.79 -9.98
N GLU A 96 -22.45 2.27 -8.76
CA GLU A 96 -23.40 2.47 -7.66
C GLU A 96 -23.43 3.93 -7.18
N ARG A 97 -22.27 4.60 -7.11
CA ARG A 97 -22.16 6.03 -6.80
C ARG A 97 -22.86 6.89 -7.86
N ARG A 98 -22.65 6.61 -9.16
CA ARG A 98 -23.34 7.32 -10.25
C ARG A 98 -24.85 7.08 -10.29
N GLY A 99 -25.32 5.91 -9.84
CA GLY A 99 -26.75 5.63 -9.66
C GLY A 99 -27.38 6.45 -8.52
N ALA A 100 -26.65 6.62 -7.42
CA ALA A 100 -27.07 7.41 -6.26
C ALA A 100 -26.95 8.94 -6.49
N GLU A 101 -26.03 9.39 -7.36
CA GLU A 101 -25.85 10.80 -7.75
C GLU A 101 -27.04 11.39 -8.55
N SER A 102 -28.05 10.59 -8.89
CA SER A 102 -29.32 11.08 -9.45
C SER A 102 -30.30 11.65 -8.40
N ARG A 103 -29.96 11.64 -7.09
CA ARG A 103 -30.85 12.17 -6.04
C ARG A 103 -30.30 13.18 -5.05
N GLU A 104 -29.00 13.36 -4.84
CA GLU A 104 -28.53 14.49 -4.03
C GLU A 104 -27.05 14.82 -4.34
N ALA A 105 -26.84 15.88 -5.12
CA ALA A 105 -25.54 16.52 -5.27
C ALA A 105 -25.41 17.66 -4.27
N VAL A 106 -24.90 17.39 -3.06
CA VAL A 106 -23.99 18.25 -2.26
C VAL A 106 -23.76 17.65 -0.88
N ALA A 107 -22.66 16.90 -0.70
CA ALA A 107 -21.82 16.94 0.51
C ALA A 107 -20.61 15.99 0.37
N ALA A 108 -19.44 16.55 0.65
CA ALA A 108 -18.15 15.98 1.02
C ALA A 108 -17.97 14.44 1.03
N GLY A 109 -16.84 14.00 0.46
CA GLY A 109 -16.36 12.63 0.50
C GLY A 109 -16.27 12.06 1.91
N CYS A 110 -17.18 11.14 2.21
CA CYS A 110 -17.10 10.25 3.37
C CYS A 110 -16.54 8.90 2.92
N VAL A 111 -15.37 8.55 3.44
CA VAL A 111 -14.92 7.15 3.58
C VAL A 111 -15.59 6.61 4.85
N PRO A 112 -16.02 5.33 4.90
CA PRO A 112 -16.88 4.85 5.97
C PRO A 112 -16.14 4.84 7.30
N ALA A 113 -16.85 5.34 8.31
CA ALA A 113 -16.41 5.47 9.69
C ALA A 113 -16.27 4.10 10.37
N SER A 114 -15.11 3.86 10.95
CA SER A 114 -14.97 3.03 12.14
C SER A 114 -13.78 3.55 12.94
N CYS A 115 -13.99 3.71 14.25
CA CYS A 115 -13.12 4.22 15.31
C CYS A 115 -12.75 5.72 15.28
N ALA A 116 -13.63 6.52 15.90
CA ALA A 116 -13.31 7.82 16.44
C ALA A 116 -12.46 7.67 17.72
N THR A 117 -11.20 8.09 17.64
CA THR A 117 -10.46 8.65 18.79
C THR A 117 -9.86 9.98 18.35
N THR A 118 -10.14 10.98 19.18
CA THR A 118 -9.81 12.40 19.08
C THR A 118 -8.42 12.69 18.49
N GLY A 119 -8.38 13.38 17.34
CA GLY A 119 -7.22 14.18 16.91
C GLY A 119 -6.29 13.63 15.83
N CYS A 120 -6.65 12.58 15.07
CA CYS A 120 -5.81 12.11 13.96
C CYS A 120 -6.46 12.38 12.60
N GLY A 121 -5.83 13.25 11.81
CA GLY A 121 -6.19 13.47 10.40
C GLY A 121 -6.12 12.15 9.62
N GLY A 122 -7.07 11.94 8.71
CA GLY A 122 -7.28 10.68 7.96
C GLY A 122 -6.15 10.25 7.00
N TYR A 123 -4.89 10.57 7.30
CA TYR A 123 -3.71 10.28 6.49
C TYR A 123 -2.59 9.56 7.26
N GLU A 124 -2.82 9.01 8.46
CA GLU A 124 -1.76 8.32 9.24
C GLU A 124 -0.99 7.26 8.43
N GLY A 125 -1.68 6.54 7.55
CA GLY A 125 -1.07 5.56 6.63
C GLY A 125 -0.10 6.14 5.59
N PHE A 126 -0.07 7.46 5.43
CA PHE A 126 0.81 8.19 4.51
C PHE A 126 1.81 9.08 5.26
N SER A 127 2.14 8.72 6.49
CA SER A 127 3.19 9.38 7.27
C SER A 127 4.56 8.74 7.00
N CYS A 128 5.59 9.57 6.83
CA CYS A 128 6.97 9.11 6.74
C CYS A 128 7.49 8.76 8.14
N ARG A 129 7.89 7.52 8.39
CA ARG A 129 8.39 7.09 9.71
C ARG A 129 9.78 7.66 10.10
N ILE A 130 10.40 8.47 9.26
CA ILE A 130 11.65 9.17 9.59
C ILE A 130 11.36 10.58 10.14
N CYS A 131 10.57 11.37 9.43
CA CYS A 131 10.23 12.74 9.84
C CYS A 131 8.86 12.89 10.51
N LEU A 132 8.12 11.79 10.63
CA LEU A 132 6.78 11.68 11.23
C LEU A 132 5.74 12.63 10.61
N SER A 133 6.02 13.11 9.39
CA SER A 133 5.15 14.04 8.65
C SER A 133 4.52 13.34 7.45
N PHE A 134 3.50 13.96 6.86
CA PHE A 134 2.94 13.52 5.58
C PHE A 134 4.01 13.32 4.50
N LEU A 135 3.90 12.23 3.74
CA LEU A 135 4.84 11.85 2.70
C LEU A 135 4.93 12.93 1.61
N PHE A 136 6.16 13.29 1.26
CA PHE A 136 6.45 14.23 0.19
C PHE A 136 7.60 13.71 -0.67
N GLU A 137 7.40 13.66 -1.99
CA GLU A 137 8.25 12.88 -2.92
C GLU A 137 8.50 11.47 -2.37
N PRO A 138 7.43 10.66 -2.20
CA PRO A 138 7.55 9.35 -1.58
C PRO A 138 8.45 8.43 -2.42
N VAL A 139 9.28 7.65 -1.75
CA VAL A 139 10.12 6.61 -2.32
C VAL A 139 9.71 5.31 -1.68
N THR A 140 9.32 4.34 -2.50
CA THR A 140 8.93 3.00 -2.06
C THR A 140 10.16 2.11 -2.03
N LEU A 141 10.53 1.63 -0.85
CA LEU A 141 11.60 0.65 -0.70
C LEU A 141 11.15 -0.72 -1.22
N PRO A 142 12.06 -1.65 -1.54
CA PRO A 142 11.68 -2.98 -2.05
C PRO A 142 10.90 -3.86 -1.06
N CYS A 143 10.82 -3.46 0.22
CA CYS A 143 9.93 -4.06 1.21
C CYS A 143 8.51 -3.47 1.19
N GLY A 144 8.21 -2.50 0.31
CA GLY A 144 6.89 -1.87 0.14
C GLY A 144 6.67 -0.60 0.98
N HIS A 145 7.45 -0.38 2.04
CA HIS A 145 7.33 0.81 2.88
C HIS A 145 7.82 2.07 2.18
N CYS A 146 7.17 3.20 2.46
CA CYS A 146 7.38 4.47 1.76
C CYS A 146 7.95 5.56 2.69
N PHE A 147 8.93 6.31 2.19
CA PHE A 147 9.58 7.39 2.93
C PHE A 147 9.78 8.61 2.03
N CYS A 148 9.94 9.80 2.61
CA CYS A 148 10.31 10.99 1.84
C CYS A 148 11.72 10.81 1.23
N LYS A 149 11.90 11.17 -0.05
CA LYS A 149 13.20 11.10 -0.73
C LYS A 149 14.34 11.74 0.07
N LYS A 150 14.17 12.98 0.51
CA LYS A 150 15.18 13.70 1.32
C LYS A 150 15.49 13.05 2.67
N CYS A 151 14.53 12.31 3.26
CA CYS A 151 14.78 11.59 4.50
C CYS A 151 15.70 10.39 4.28
N LEU A 152 15.51 9.65 3.19
CA LEU A 152 16.39 8.54 2.82
C LEU A 152 17.79 9.05 2.42
N GLU A 153 17.88 10.10 1.60
CA GLU A 153 19.15 10.71 1.19
C GLU A 153 19.97 11.21 2.39
N ARG A 154 19.31 11.80 3.39
CA ARG A 154 19.95 12.24 4.63
C ARG A 154 20.50 11.06 5.44
N GLU A 155 19.69 10.02 5.64
CA GLU A 155 20.12 8.82 6.39
C GLU A 155 21.34 8.14 5.75
N VAL A 156 21.42 8.06 4.40
CA VAL A 156 22.61 7.55 3.71
C VAL A 156 23.82 8.44 3.99
N LYS A 157 23.66 9.75 3.82
CA LYS A 157 24.76 10.71 3.97
C LYS A 157 25.34 10.70 5.39
N GLU A 158 24.51 10.53 6.40
CA GLU A 158 24.93 10.54 7.81
C GLU A 158 25.56 9.23 8.27
N LYS A 159 25.16 8.09 7.71
CA LYS A 159 25.55 6.76 8.22
C LYS A 159 26.56 6.03 7.37
N GLU A 160 26.88 6.53 6.17
CA GLU A 160 27.78 5.91 5.19
C GLU A 160 27.45 4.43 4.94
N ARG A 161 26.16 4.06 5.07
CA ARG A 161 25.66 2.69 5.00
C ARG A 161 24.33 2.66 4.24
N PRO A 162 23.99 1.52 3.60
CA PRO A 162 22.70 1.37 2.94
C PRO A 162 21.55 1.56 3.94
N VAL A 163 20.50 2.26 3.52
CA VAL A 163 19.35 2.55 4.40
C VAL A 163 18.65 1.27 4.81
N MET A 164 18.45 1.10 6.10
CA MET A 164 17.57 0.08 6.66
C MET A 164 16.15 0.63 6.78
N CYS A 165 15.15 -0.13 6.34
CA CYS A 165 13.75 0.26 6.50
C CYS A 165 13.41 0.46 7.99
N LYS A 166 12.85 1.61 8.37
CA LYS A 166 12.52 1.89 9.79
C LYS A 166 11.28 1.16 10.30
N GLU A 167 10.50 0.58 9.40
CA GLU A 167 9.26 -0.13 9.74
C GLU A 167 9.53 -1.62 9.96
N CYS A 168 10.04 -2.31 8.94
CA CYS A 168 10.29 -3.74 9.00
C CYS A 168 11.76 -4.14 9.29
N ARG A 169 12.67 -3.15 9.39
CA ARG A 169 14.12 -3.38 9.59
C ARG A 169 14.82 -4.19 8.48
N ASP A 170 14.15 -4.41 7.36
CA ASP A 170 14.75 -5.05 6.19
C ASP A 170 15.79 -4.11 5.55
N SER A 171 17.04 -4.58 5.52
CA SER A 171 18.19 -3.95 4.87
C SER A 171 18.67 -4.74 3.65
N SER A 172 18.23 -5.99 3.49
CA SER A 172 18.75 -6.95 2.50
C SER A 172 18.47 -6.53 1.06
N ARG A 173 17.45 -5.69 0.85
CA ARG A 173 16.96 -5.29 -0.46
C ARG A 173 17.29 -3.85 -0.84
N VAL A 174 17.88 -3.07 0.06
CA VAL A 174 18.11 -1.62 -0.14
C VAL A 174 19.48 -1.32 -0.75
N ALA A 175 20.41 -2.28 -0.70
CA ALA A 175 21.77 -2.12 -1.21
C ALA A 175 21.86 -1.84 -2.73
N ASP A 176 20.87 -2.25 -3.52
CA ASP A 176 20.81 -2.02 -4.98
C ASP A 176 20.19 -0.67 -5.38
N VAL A 177 19.71 0.13 -4.42
CA VAL A 177 19.04 1.40 -4.71
C VAL A 177 20.10 2.50 -4.85
N GLN A 178 20.81 2.53 -5.98
CA GLN A 178 21.77 3.58 -6.32
C GLN A 178 21.11 4.97 -6.46
N SER A 179 19.78 5.02 -6.63
CA SER A 179 19.01 6.26 -6.62
C SER A 179 17.63 6.07 -5.99
N TYR A 180 17.29 6.90 -5.01
CA TYR A 180 15.96 6.95 -4.40
C TYR A 180 14.95 7.60 -5.36
N ARG A 181 14.43 6.80 -6.29
CA ARG A 181 13.45 7.21 -7.29
C ARG A 181 12.08 7.46 -6.64
N VAL A 182 11.49 8.60 -6.96
CA VAL A 182 10.15 8.96 -6.47
C VAL A 182 9.12 8.02 -7.09
N ASN A 183 8.21 7.50 -6.26
CA ASN A 183 7.01 6.81 -6.70
C ASN A 183 6.00 7.86 -7.19
N VAL A 184 6.02 8.11 -8.50
CA VAL A 184 5.18 9.13 -9.14
C VAL A 184 3.69 8.82 -8.99
N VAL A 185 3.30 7.54 -9.02
CA VAL A 185 1.90 7.12 -8.83
C VAL A 185 1.44 7.54 -7.44
N LEU A 186 2.17 7.14 -6.39
CA LEU A 186 1.82 7.51 -5.03
C LEU A 186 1.86 9.03 -4.85
N SER A 187 2.87 9.72 -5.39
CA SER A 187 2.96 11.18 -5.33
C SER A 187 1.72 11.86 -5.93
N ASN A 188 1.24 11.40 -7.08
CA ASN A 188 0.06 11.96 -7.73
C ASN A 188 -1.22 11.66 -6.96
N LEU A 189 -1.35 10.44 -6.40
CA LEU A 189 -2.49 10.07 -5.57
C LEU A 189 -2.55 10.91 -4.30
N LEU A 190 -1.41 11.12 -3.62
CA LEU A 190 -1.33 11.97 -2.44
C LEU A 190 -1.70 13.42 -2.75
N ALA A 191 -1.24 13.97 -3.88
CA ALA A 191 -1.62 15.31 -4.32
C ALA A 191 -3.11 15.43 -4.62
N LYS A 192 -3.72 14.39 -5.20
CA LYS A 192 -5.15 14.36 -5.55
C LYS A 192 -6.05 14.21 -4.32
N TRP A 193 -5.69 13.31 -3.41
CA TRP A 193 -6.54 12.94 -2.27
C TRP A 193 -6.29 13.77 -1.02
N PHE A 194 -5.08 14.32 -0.86
CA PHE A 194 -4.68 15.10 0.31
C PHE A 194 -3.97 16.40 -0.12
N PRO A 195 -4.67 17.31 -0.81
CA PRO A 195 -4.07 18.52 -1.37
C PRO A 195 -3.49 19.44 -0.28
N ILE A 196 -4.15 19.57 0.87
CA ILE A 196 -3.71 20.42 1.98
C ILE A 196 -2.38 19.90 2.58
N PRO A 197 -2.27 18.63 3.04
CA PRO A 197 -0.99 18.08 3.50
C PRO A 197 0.12 18.10 2.45
N GLN A 198 -0.22 17.87 1.17
CA GLN A 198 0.75 17.94 0.08
C GLN A 198 1.32 19.36 -0.07
N GLN A 199 0.44 20.37 -0.07
CA GLN A 199 0.83 21.77 -0.24
C GLN A 199 1.67 22.26 0.95
N ALA A 200 1.27 21.90 2.18
CA ALA A 200 2.08 22.16 3.36
C ALA A 200 3.47 21.49 3.24
N GLY A 201 3.53 20.25 2.73
CA GLY A 201 4.78 19.55 2.41
C GLY A 201 5.68 20.31 1.44
N GLN A 202 5.10 20.84 0.35
CA GLN A 202 5.79 21.65 -0.66
C GLN A 202 6.39 22.93 -0.04
N LEU A 203 5.60 23.69 0.71
CA LEU A 203 6.05 24.93 1.35
C LEU A 203 7.18 24.69 2.35
N ARG A 204 7.10 23.64 3.17
CA ARG A 204 8.21 23.25 4.06
C ARG A 204 9.47 22.92 3.27
N ARG A 205 9.34 22.28 2.09
CA ARG A 205 10.48 21.92 1.24
C ARG A 205 11.14 23.14 0.60
N GLU A 206 10.35 24.13 0.18
CA GLU A 206 10.84 25.43 -0.28
C GLU A 206 11.54 26.19 0.84
N GLY A 207 10.93 26.26 2.02
CA GLY A 207 11.53 26.86 3.22
C GLY A 207 12.88 26.22 3.57
N ASN A 208 12.99 24.90 3.49
CA ASN A 208 14.26 24.18 3.71
C ASN A 208 15.34 24.55 2.68
N GLY A 209 14.96 24.79 1.41
CA GLY A 209 15.88 25.24 0.37
C GLY A 209 16.42 26.65 0.65
N LEU A 210 15.51 27.58 0.95
CA LEU A 210 15.85 28.97 1.31
C LEU A 210 16.71 29.04 2.58
N TYR A 211 16.43 28.19 3.56
CA TYR A 211 17.24 28.08 4.77
C TYR A 211 18.67 27.63 4.46
N ALA A 212 18.84 26.63 3.58
CA ALA A 212 20.16 26.18 3.15
C ALA A 212 20.94 27.27 2.38
N GLU A 213 20.24 28.13 1.64
CA GLU A 213 20.79 29.33 0.97
C GLU A 213 21.04 30.51 1.93
N ARG A 214 20.79 30.36 3.23
CA ARG A 214 20.90 31.40 4.27
C ARG A 214 19.91 32.57 4.12
N ARG A 215 18.84 32.39 3.35
CA ARG A 215 17.75 33.37 3.18
C ARG A 215 16.71 33.19 4.28
N MET A 216 17.06 33.57 5.50
CA MET A 216 16.28 33.24 6.71
C MET A 216 14.85 33.78 6.70
N GLU A 217 14.66 35.05 6.32
CA GLU A 217 13.33 35.69 6.31
C GLU A 217 12.36 34.99 5.35
N ALA A 218 12.81 34.76 4.10
CA ALA A 218 12.02 34.06 3.10
C ALA A 218 11.73 32.60 3.51
N ALA A 219 12.68 31.94 4.19
CA ALA A 219 12.47 30.59 4.72
C ALA A 219 11.38 30.57 5.82
N LEU A 220 11.43 31.52 6.76
CA LEU A 220 10.42 31.67 7.82
C LEU A 220 9.04 31.95 7.23
N GLU A 221 8.96 32.80 6.21
CA GLU A 221 7.69 33.08 5.53
C GLU A 221 7.07 31.80 4.95
N LYS A 222 7.88 30.97 4.28
CA LYS A 222 7.41 29.67 3.75
C LYS A 222 6.98 28.70 4.84
N TYR A 223 7.68 28.65 5.97
CA TYR A 223 7.27 27.82 7.10
C TYR A 223 5.95 28.30 7.72
N ASN A 224 5.79 29.60 7.89
CA ASN A 224 4.55 30.20 8.39
C ASN A 224 3.37 29.88 7.46
N GLN A 225 3.56 30.02 6.14
CA GLN A 225 2.55 29.62 5.15
C GLN A 225 2.17 28.13 5.29
N ALA A 226 3.15 27.25 5.49
CA ALA A 226 2.88 25.82 5.66
C ALA A 226 2.05 25.52 6.93
N ILE A 227 2.34 26.21 8.03
CA ILE A 227 1.61 26.07 9.30
C ILE A 227 0.18 26.58 9.15
N LEU A 228 0.00 27.73 8.51
CA LEU A 228 -1.32 28.33 8.31
C LEU A 228 -2.23 27.41 7.49
N ILE A 229 -1.69 26.75 6.46
CA ILE A 229 -2.47 25.80 5.64
C ILE A 229 -2.77 24.51 6.40
N GLY A 230 -1.88 24.03 7.27
CA GLY A 230 -2.06 22.80 8.04
C GLY A 230 -3.06 22.88 9.19
N ASN A 231 -3.47 24.08 9.60
CA ASN A 231 -4.45 24.32 10.66
C ASN A 231 -5.88 24.55 10.14
N ILE A 232 -6.10 24.43 8.83
CA ILE A 232 -7.40 24.56 8.14
C ILE A 232 -7.90 23.16 7.79
#